data_AF-A0A255ZA47-F1
#
_entry.id   AF-A0A255ZA47-F1
#
_cell.length_a   1.000
_cell.length_b   1.000
_cell.length_c   1.000
_cell.angle_alpha   90.00
_cell.angle_beta   90.00
_cell.angle_gamma   90.00
#
_symmetry.space_group_name_H-M   'P 1'
#
loop_
_entity.id
_entity.type
_entity.pdbx_description
1 polymer ?
#
loop_
_entity_poly.entity_id
_entity_poly.type
_entity_poly.pdbx_seq_one_letter_code
_entity_poly.pdbx_strand_id
1 'polypeptide(L)'
;MSDVNHIKVYLLGLLVGGGKIDKDTFLIDLPFKKWGMEPTRMNTIAVDILTKICEYFHFTYKFNVTYEIGNGKWLIKPIKNSNISVLLDDLKFFGLPTEGFILSKTDLTEIKLKLKGINVESFLSGIFDTRASVTLSHRRFTGNAPVVSVEIPGSTRNFLFVLQLCSWLTDLGSVTDQILYNHPNQHAASDPNYNGWKKGFKIRFLVKSFLANYSFALQAKSHDVIYIEKKQNKEEQVPCHLRKLRQPSSITIHADQNSRELPEEVRNKIFFHYHHFCAVLGCPHAPVKEIEELILRRHTLINFFPKLSKGLSINLLEGLNNIKEKYFPKSDLFTKNITVNELITNDAFKNYSGIRQGLAYIFAETLKGKRHSGSMQAILDLHLTKVVKVTSIGEGLVGPLLITTETTERAFLCSSVNDKLNQELIDKYTEVDNYSIRIK
;
A
#
# COMPACT_ATOMS: atom_id res chain seq x y z
N MET A 1 -33.35 -7.71 22.45
CA MET A 1 -32.93 -6.60 21.57
C MET A 1 -32.45 -5.48 22.46
N SER A 2 -31.18 -5.11 22.38
CA SER A 2 -30.61 -4.09 23.26
C SER A 2 -30.52 -2.75 22.52
N ASP A 3 -30.77 -1.66 23.24
CA ASP A 3 -30.58 -0.30 22.74
C ASP A 3 -29.18 -0.14 22.15
N VAL A 4 -29.11 0.20 20.86
CA VAL A 4 -27.85 0.52 20.19
C VAL A 4 -27.40 1.89 20.66
N ASN A 5 -26.40 1.92 21.54
CA ASN A 5 -25.77 3.15 22.03
C ASN A 5 -24.34 3.33 21.50
N HIS A 6 -23.84 4.55 21.65
CA HIS A 6 -22.54 4.96 21.13
C HIS A 6 -21.36 4.18 21.73
N ILE A 7 -21.44 3.77 23.00
CA ILE A 7 -20.41 2.94 23.68
C ILE A 7 -20.34 1.55 23.05
N LYS A 8 -21.50 0.92 22.85
CA LYS A 8 -21.60 -0.41 22.25
C LYS A 8 -20.95 -0.46 20.88
N VAL A 9 -21.29 0.49 20.01
CA VAL A 9 -20.76 0.52 18.64
C VAL A 9 -19.29 0.93 18.61
N TYR A 10 -18.81 1.74 19.56
CA TYR A 10 -17.36 1.97 19.73
C TYR A 10 -16.60 0.67 20.02
N LEU A 11 -17.11 -0.17 20.93
CA LEU A 11 -16.51 -1.48 21.22
C LEU A 11 -16.52 -2.42 20.00
N LEU A 12 -17.58 -2.39 19.19
CA LEU A 12 -17.61 -3.11 17.92
C LEU A 12 -16.57 -2.56 16.92
N GLY A 13 -16.38 -1.25 16.88
CA GLY A 13 -15.32 -0.60 16.09
C GLY A 13 -13.92 -1.05 16.51
N LEU A 14 -13.66 -1.16 17.82
CA LEU A 14 -12.42 -1.71 18.36
C LEU A 14 -12.20 -3.17 17.93
N LEU A 15 -13.25 -4.00 17.92
CA LEU A 15 -13.18 -5.39 17.47
C LEU A 15 -12.98 -5.51 15.96
N VAL A 16 -13.67 -4.73 15.15
CA VAL A 16 -13.45 -4.69 13.70
C VAL A 16 -12.01 -4.29 13.41
N GLY A 17 -11.54 -3.25 14.09
CA GLY A 17 -10.20 -2.74 13.97
C GLY A 17 -9.14 -3.74 14.42
N GLY A 18 -9.11 -4.13 15.69
CA GLY A 18 -8.04 -4.91 16.33
C GLY A 18 -8.39 -6.33 16.76
N GLY A 19 -9.62 -6.78 16.54
CA GLY A 19 -10.17 -7.98 17.15
C GLY A 19 -9.83 -9.30 16.45
N LYS A 20 -9.65 -10.34 17.26
CA LYS A 20 -9.71 -11.75 16.89
C LYS A 20 -10.70 -12.45 17.80
N ILE A 21 -11.60 -13.26 17.24
CA ILE A 21 -12.55 -14.07 18.01
C ILE A 21 -12.21 -15.55 17.84
N ASP A 22 -12.18 -16.25 18.96
CA ASP A 22 -12.14 -17.71 19.04
C ASP A 22 -13.39 -18.18 19.82
N LYS A 23 -13.73 -19.48 19.83
CA LYS A 23 -15.05 -20.01 20.28
C LYS A 23 -15.72 -19.26 21.45
N ASP A 24 -15.02 -19.10 22.57
CA ASP A 24 -15.58 -18.53 23.80
C ASP A 24 -14.77 -17.32 24.30
N THR A 25 -13.98 -16.69 23.44
CA THR A 25 -13.11 -15.57 23.84
C THR A 25 -12.79 -14.65 22.68
N PHE A 26 -12.26 -13.47 23.00
CA PHE A 26 -11.72 -12.56 22.00
C PHE A 26 -10.43 -11.93 22.48
N LEU A 27 -9.69 -11.37 21.53
CA LEU A 27 -8.50 -10.58 21.74
C LEU A 27 -8.63 -9.28 20.94
N ILE A 28 -8.39 -8.13 21.55
CA ILE A 28 -8.23 -6.86 20.83
C ILE A 28 -6.79 -6.40 20.94
N ASP A 29 -6.13 -6.25 19.79
CA ASP A 29 -4.77 -5.71 19.68
C ASP A 29 -4.79 -4.18 19.53
N LEU A 30 -4.12 -3.49 20.45
CA LEU A 30 -3.85 -2.04 20.40
C LEU A 30 -2.33 -1.78 20.30
N PRO A 31 -1.77 -1.58 19.09
CA PRO A 31 -0.30 -1.56 18.90
C PRO A 31 0.32 -0.21 19.27
N PHE A 32 1.34 -0.17 20.14
CA PHE A 32 1.96 1.08 20.64
C PHE A 32 2.53 1.94 19.52
N LYS A 33 3.12 1.33 18.50
CA LYS A 33 3.69 2.02 17.33
C LYS A 33 2.71 2.88 16.54
N LYS A 34 1.41 2.76 16.82
CA LYS A 34 0.34 3.58 16.22
C LYS A 34 0.02 4.84 17.01
N TRP A 35 0.53 4.91 18.23
CA TRP A 35 0.36 6.00 19.17
C TRP A 35 1.59 6.90 19.02
N GLY A 36 1.46 8.19 19.30
CA GLY A 36 2.49 9.18 19.00
C GLY A 36 3.68 9.11 19.95
N MET A 37 4.39 10.25 20.02
CA MET A 37 5.84 10.28 20.23
C MET A 37 6.33 10.28 21.69
N GLU A 38 5.45 10.33 22.68
CA GLU A 38 5.83 10.66 24.07
C GLU A 38 5.71 9.45 25.03
N PRO A 39 6.84 8.90 25.53
CA PRO A 39 6.84 7.81 26.52
C PRO A 39 6.13 8.16 27.83
N THR A 40 6.12 9.44 28.21
CA THR A 40 5.45 10.00 29.40
C THR A 40 3.93 9.79 29.37
N ARG A 41 3.36 9.60 28.18
CA ARG A 41 1.90 9.37 27.98
C ARG A 41 1.49 7.92 28.18
N MET A 42 2.42 6.96 28.33
CA MET A 42 2.04 5.57 28.61
C MET A 42 1.15 5.43 29.85
N ASN A 43 1.33 6.30 30.85
CA ASN A 43 0.45 6.34 32.03
C ASN A 43 -0.97 6.82 31.70
N THR A 44 -1.13 7.86 30.87
CA THR A 44 -2.46 8.32 30.39
C THR A 44 -3.13 7.27 29.52
N ILE A 45 -2.35 6.60 28.66
CA ILE A 45 -2.81 5.48 27.82
C ILE A 45 -3.30 4.33 28.70
N ALA A 46 -2.52 3.97 29.73
CA ALA A 46 -2.89 2.95 30.68
C ALA A 46 -4.18 3.34 31.42
N VAL A 47 -4.33 4.58 31.88
CA VAL A 47 -5.57 5.03 32.52
C VAL A 47 -6.76 4.95 31.57
N ASP A 48 -6.69 5.52 30.36
CA ASP A 48 -7.77 5.49 29.37
C ASP A 48 -8.20 4.06 29.01
N ILE A 49 -7.24 3.16 28.80
CA ILE A 49 -7.54 1.76 28.48
C ILE A 49 -8.11 1.03 29.71
N LEU A 50 -7.41 1.10 30.85
CA LEU A 50 -7.71 0.29 32.03
C LEU A 50 -9.02 0.70 32.72
N THR A 51 -9.41 1.98 32.66
CA THR A 51 -10.68 2.46 33.24
C THR A 51 -11.81 2.48 32.20
N LYS A 52 -11.74 3.34 31.17
CA LYS A 52 -12.88 3.54 30.26
C LYS A 52 -13.28 2.29 29.49
N ILE A 53 -12.33 1.62 28.82
CA ILE A 53 -12.69 0.44 28.01
C ILE A 53 -13.22 -0.69 28.90
N CYS A 54 -12.65 -0.86 30.10
CA CYS A 54 -13.11 -1.85 31.06
C CYS A 54 -14.57 -1.56 31.49
N GLU A 55 -14.84 -0.33 31.89
CA GLU A 55 -16.18 0.14 32.27
C GLU A 55 -17.17 -0.02 31.11
N TYR A 56 -16.75 0.25 29.87
CA TYR A 56 -17.59 0.10 28.70
C TYR A 56 -18.01 -1.36 28.47
N PHE A 57 -17.08 -2.31 28.59
CA PHE A 57 -17.42 -3.74 28.51
C PHE A 57 -18.34 -4.16 29.64
N HIS A 58 -18.05 -3.74 30.89
CA HIS A 58 -18.87 -4.06 32.04
C HIS A 58 -20.29 -3.53 31.90
N PHE A 59 -20.43 -2.25 31.55
CA PHE A 59 -21.73 -1.59 31.40
C PHE A 59 -22.56 -2.21 30.27
N THR A 60 -21.93 -2.47 29.12
CA THR A 60 -22.60 -2.89 27.88
C THR A 60 -22.90 -4.39 27.85
N TYR A 61 -21.94 -5.22 28.25
CA TYR A 61 -21.99 -6.68 28.08
C TYR A 61 -21.98 -7.47 29.39
N LYS A 62 -21.94 -6.79 30.55
CA LYS A 62 -22.00 -7.40 31.88
C LYS A 62 -20.86 -8.39 32.18
N PHE A 63 -19.72 -8.23 31.53
CA PHE A 63 -18.47 -8.92 31.86
C PHE A 63 -17.29 -7.96 31.90
N ASN A 64 -16.25 -8.32 32.66
CA ASN A 64 -15.01 -7.54 32.74
C ASN A 64 -13.98 -8.06 31.75
N VAL A 65 -13.03 -7.20 31.40
CA VAL A 65 -11.87 -7.54 30.57
C VAL A 65 -10.57 -7.44 31.36
N THR A 66 -9.57 -8.21 30.97
CA THR A 66 -8.19 -8.13 31.44
C THR A 66 -7.29 -7.54 30.37
N TYR A 67 -6.12 -7.08 30.82
CA TYR A 67 -5.14 -6.42 29.98
C TYR A 67 -3.78 -7.07 30.13
N GLU A 68 -3.11 -7.31 29.01
CA GLU A 68 -1.73 -7.77 28.98
C GLU A 68 -0.91 -6.84 28.09
N ILE A 69 0.29 -6.49 28.54
CA ILE A 69 1.29 -5.85 27.70
C ILE A 69 2.21 -6.94 27.15
N GLY A 70 2.36 -7.01 25.84
CA GLY A 70 3.29 -7.93 25.22
C GLY A 70 3.68 -7.48 23.81
N ASN A 71 4.95 -7.66 23.43
CA ASN A 71 5.44 -7.38 22.06
C ASN A 71 5.08 -5.98 21.51
N GLY A 72 5.12 -4.95 22.37
CA GLY A 72 4.83 -3.56 21.96
C GLY A 72 3.35 -3.30 21.62
N LYS A 73 2.43 -4.05 22.23
CA LYS A 73 0.99 -3.87 22.11
C LYS A 73 0.26 -4.12 23.44
N TRP A 74 -0.89 -3.47 23.58
CA TRP A 74 -1.88 -3.76 24.61
C TRP A 74 -2.83 -4.81 24.05
N LEU A 75 -3.12 -5.82 24.88
CA LEU A 75 -4.03 -6.91 24.59
C LEU A 75 -5.22 -6.80 25.53
N ILE A 76 -6.43 -6.72 24.98
CA ILE A 76 -7.67 -6.75 25.76
C ILE A 76 -8.34 -8.10 25.56
N LYS A 77 -8.68 -8.79 26.64
CA LYS A 77 -9.35 -10.10 26.61
C LYS A 77 -10.46 -10.15 27.66
N PRO A 78 -11.54 -10.91 27.47
CA PRO A 78 -12.50 -11.14 28.56
C PRO A 78 -11.86 -11.92 29.72
N ILE A 79 -12.32 -11.70 30.95
CA ILE A 79 -11.93 -12.56 32.09
C ILE A 79 -12.34 -14.01 31.82
N LYS A 80 -11.63 -14.97 32.40
CA LYS A 80 -11.90 -16.41 32.23
C LYS A 80 -13.37 -16.71 32.56
N ASN A 81 -14.02 -17.53 31.73
CA ASN A 81 -15.44 -17.92 31.82
C ASN A 81 -16.46 -16.78 31.59
N SER A 82 -16.07 -15.65 31.00
CA SER A 82 -17.04 -14.63 30.57
C SER A 82 -17.97 -15.16 29.49
N ASN A 83 -19.26 -14.85 29.60
CA ASN A 83 -20.21 -15.13 28.53
C ASN A 83 -20.19 -14.01 27.48
N ILE A 84 -19.60 -14.28 26.32
CA ILE A 84 -19.52 -13.31 25.21
C ILE A 84 -20.67 -13.43 24.19
N SER A 85 -21.67 -14.28 24.42
CA SER A 85 -22.77 -14.54 23.46
C SER A 85 -23.48 -13.26 22.98
N VAL A 86 -23.78 -12.33 23.89
CA VAL A 86 -24.42 -11.05 23.55
C VAL A 86 -23.56 -10.21 22.59
N LEU A 87 -22.23 -10.23 22.77
CA LEU A 87 -21.30 -9.55 21.86
C LEU A 87 -21.32 -10.19 20.47
N LEU A 88 -21.36 -11.53 20.41
CA LEU A 88 -21.46 -12.26 19.14
C LEU A 88 -22.78 -12.01 18.43
N ASP A 89 -23.88 -11.88 19.17
CA ASP A 89 -25.19 -11.55 18.63
C ASP A 89 -25.22 -10.12 18.06
N ASP A 90 -24.58 -9.17 18.73
CA ASP A 90 -24.44 -7.80 18.20
C ASP A 90 -23.57 -7.78 16.93
N LEU A 91 -22.47 -8.54 16.88
CA LEU A 91 -21.65 -8.67 15.66
C LEU A 91 -22.48 -9.24 14.50
N LYS A 92 -23.21 -10.33 14.72
CA LYS A 92 -24.14 -10.90 13.72
C LYS A 92 -25.19 -9.90 13.28
N PHE A 93 -25.77 -9.18 14.24
CA PHE A 93 -26.79 -8.17 13.96
C PHE A 93 -26.26 -7.08 13.03
N PHE A 94 -24.99 -6.71 13.12
CA PHE A 94 -24.38 -5.72 12.22
C PHE A 94 -23.72 -6.30 10.96
N GLY A 95 -23.90 -7.60 10.69
CA GLY A 95 -23.27 -8.28 9.55
C GLY A 95 -21.75 -8.42 9.70
N LEU A 96 -21.23 -8.34 10.92
CA LEU A 96 -19.80 -8.44 11.23
C LEU A 96 -19.39 -9.88 11.52
N PRO A 97 -18.15 -10.29 11.20
CA PRO A 97 -17.66 -11.63 11.49
C PRO A 97 -17.66 -11.95 12.99
N THR A 98 -17.91 -13.21 13.33
CA THR A 98 -17.91 -13.71 14.72
C THR A 98 -16.79 -14.71 15.02
N GLU A 99 -15.82 -14.85 14.13
CA GLU A 99 -14.72 -15.80 14.27
C GLU A 99 -13.47 -15.36 13.51
N GLY A 100 -12.31 -15.82 13.97
CA GLY A 100 -11.01 -15.53 13.37
C GLY A 100 -10.63 -14.06 13.52
N PHE A 101 -9.73 -13.60 12.66
CA PHE A 101 -9.33 -12.19 12.62
C PHE A 101 -10.40 -11.37 11.91
N ILE A 102 -11.11 -10.53 12.66
CA ILE A 102 -12.37 -9.90 12.22
C ILE A 102 -12.17 -9.06 10.96
N LEU A 103 -11.09 -8.29 10.94
CA LEU A 103 -10.73 -7.42 9.82
C LEU A 103 -10.55 -8.17 8.49
N SER A 104 -10.17 -9.46 8.51
CA SER A 104 -9.99 -10.26 7.29
C SER A 104 -11.29 -10.57 6.56
N LYS A 105 -12.42 -10.61 7.27
CA LYS A 105 -13.73 -10.98 6.72
C LYS A 105 -14.78 -9.87 6.84
N THR A 106 -14.41 -8.71 7.40
CA THR A 106 -15.36 -7.62 7.63
C THR A 106 -15.87 -7.05 6.30
N ASP A 107 -17.19 -6.98 6.19
CA ASP A 107 -17.93 -6.19 5.21
C ASP A 107 -18.68 -5.07 5.97
N LEU A 108 -18.49 -3.82 5.55
CA LEU A 108 -19.09 -2.66 6.21
C LEU A 108 -20.49 -2.29 5.66
N THR A 109 -21.03 -3.04 4.70
CA THR A 109 -22.29 -2.71 4.02
C THR A 109 -23.47 -2.64 4.99
N GLU A 110 -23.69 -3.69 5.78
CA GLU A 110 -24.84 -3.74 6.70
C GLU A 110 -24.73 -2.71 7.83
N ILE A 111 -23.58 -2.64 8.50
CA ILE A 111 -23.38 -1.72 9.61
C ILE A 111 -23.52 -0.26 9.18
N LYS A 112 -23.06 0.10 7.97
CA LYS A 112 -23.21 1.44 7.41
C LYS A 112 -24.68 1.84 7.21
N LEU A 113 -25.55 0.88 6.87
CA LEU A 113 -26.98 1.14 6.72
C LEU A 113 -27.66 1.35 8.08
N LYS A 114 -27.24 0.57 9.09
CA LYS A 114 -27.86 0.53 10.43
C LYS A 114 -27.42 1.67 11.34
N LEU A 115 -26.16 2.13 11.25
CA LEU A 115 -25.66 3.21 12.12
C LEU A 115 -26.02 4.60 11.58
N LYS A 116 -26.35 5.53 12.48
CA LYS A 116 -26.64 6.95 12.20
C LYS A 116 -26.06 7.86 13.29
N GLY A 117 -25.78 9.12 12.94
CA GLY A 117 -25.33 10.16 13.86
C GLY A 117 -24.11 9.74 14.70
N ILE A 118 -24.17 10.02 16.01
CA ILE A 118 -23.09 9.74 16.96
C ILE A 118 -22.62 8.28 17.00
N ASN A 119 -23.50 7.33 16.64
CA ASN A 119 -23.15 5.91 16.59
C ASN A 119 -22.16 5.62 15.45
N VAL A 120 -22.25 6.34 14.32
CA VAL A 120 -21.29 6.23 13.21
C VAL A 120 -19.92 6.73 13.65
N GLU A 121 -19.87 7.93 14.24
CA GLU A 121 -18.63 8.53 14.75
C GLU A 121 -17.96 7.61 15.77
N SER A 122 -18.72 7.07 16.71
CA SER A 122 -18.21 6.19 17.75
C SER A 122 -17.67 4.87 17.20
N PHE A 123 -18.36 4.25 16.24
CA PHE A 123 -17.87 3.05 15.57
C PHE A 123 -16.55 3.31 14.82
N LEU A 124 -16.48 4.41 14.06
CA LEU A 124 -15.28 4.77 13.31
C LEU A 124 -14.11 5.11 14.24
N SER A 125 -14.35 5.81 15.35
CA SER A 125 -13.34 6.09 16.38
C SER A 125 -12.70 4.81 16.92
N GLY A 126 -13.49 3.75 17.15
CA GLY A 126 -12.94 2.44 17.55
C GLY A 126 -11.99 1.83 16.50
N ILE A 127 -12.32 1.95 15.21
CA ILE A 127 -11.42 1.53 14.13
C ILE A 127 -10.16 2.41 14.11
N PHE A 128 -10.28 3.72 14.29
CA PHE A 128 -9.15 4.64 14.28
C PHE A 128 -8.21 4.43 15.48
N ASP A 129 -8.76 4.15 16.65
CA ASP A 129 -8.00 3.89 17.87
C ASP A 129 -7.15 2.61 17.77
N THR A 130 -7.56 1.65 16.97
CA THR A 130 -6.78 0.43 16.69
C THR A 130 -5.84 0.57 15.49
N ARG A 131 -6.24 1.29 14.43
CA ARG A 131 -5.54 1.25 13.12
C ARG A 131 -4.91 2.54 12.65
N ALA A 132 -5.38 3.69 13.10
CA ALA A 132 -4.78 4.96 12.71
C ALA A 132 -3.46 5.18 13.42
N SER A 133 -2.46 5.59 12.64
CA SER A 133 -1.13 5.96 13.10
C SER A 133 -0.93 7.46 12.96
N VAL A 134 -0.51 8.07 14.07
CA VAL A 134 -0.28 9.51 14.18
C VAL A 134 1.19 9.72 14.55
N THR A 135 2.07 9.91 13.55
CA THR A 135 3.51 10.13 13.76
C THR A 135 4.01 11.29 12.90
N LEU A 136 4.98 12.07 13.37
CA LEU A 136 5.55 13.18 12.58
C LEU A 136 6.22 12.71 11.28
N SER A 137 6.66 11.46 11.24
CA SER A 137 7.27 10.90 10.02
C SER A 137 6.24 10.69 8.90
N HIS A 138 4.95 10.53 9.25
CA HIS A 138 3.86 10.38 8.31
C HIS A 138 3.49 11.73 7.71
N ARG A 139 3.91 11.93 6.46
CA ARG A 139 3.74 13.20 5.76
C ARG A 139 3.62 13.02 4.25
N ARG A 140 2.92 13.94 3.60
CA ARG A 140 2.83 14.04 2.15
C ARG A 140 4.00 14.87 1.61
N PHE A 141 5.08 14.18 1.22
CA PHE A 141 6.34 14.74 0.68
C PHE A 141 7.15 15.62 1.65
N THR A 142 6.52 16.57 2.35
CA THR A 142 7.18 17.55 3.23
C THR A 142 6.53 17.57 4.62
N GLY A 143 7.22 18.12 5.62
CA GLY A 143 6.72 18.21 7.00
C GLY A 143 5.46 19.08 7.16
N ASN A 144 5.17 19.93 6.18
CA ASN A 144 4.06 20.90 6.21
C ASN A 144 2.70 20.29 5.85
N ALA A 145 2.68 19.00 5.50
CA ALA A 145 1.48 18.24 5.13
C ALA A 145 1.46 16.90 5.89
N PRO A 146 1.36 16.93 7.23
CA PRO A 146 1.26 15.71 8.03
C PRO A 146 -0.01 14.92 7.69
N VAL A 147 0.02 13.61 7.88
CA VAL A 147 -1.11 12.73 7.59
C VAL A 147 -1.46 11.81 8.76
N VAL A 148 -2.75 11.58 8.95
CA VAL A 148 -3.26 10.40 9.68
C VAL A 148 -3.24 9.23 8.71
N SER A 149 -2.61 8.12 9.10
CA SER A 149 -2.52 6.92 8.27
C SER A 149 -3.24 5.75 8.94
N VAL A 150 -4.41 5.36 8.44
CA VAL A 150 -5.08 4.11 8.82
C VAL A 150 -4.33 2.96 8.18
N GLU A 151 -3.75 2.06 8.97
CA GLU A 151 -2.89 0.98 8.50
C GLU A 151 -3.48 -0.40 8.78
N ILE A 152 -3.76 -1.14 7.70
CA ILE A 152 -4.40 -2.46 7.75
C ILE A 152 -3.36 -3.52 7.33
N PRO A 153 -3.19 -4.61 8.09
CA PRO A 153 -2.22 -5.66 7.74
C PRO A 153 -2.50 -6.30 6.38
N GLY A 154 -1.46 -6.53 5.58
CA GLY A 154 -1.58 -7.17 4.26
C GLY A 154 -2.10 -8.61 4.33
N SER A 155 -1.88 -9.29 5.46
CA SER A 155 -2.38 -10.63 5.73
C SER A 155 -3.91 -10.72 5.76
N THR A 156 -4.62 -9.60 5.95
CA THR A 156 -6.10 -9.58 5.89
C THR A 156 -6.61 -9.87 4.49
N ARG A 157 -5.87 -9.48 3.45
CA ARG A 157 -6.28 -9.56 2.03
C ARG A 157 -7.63 -8.88 1.75
N ASN A 158 -8.13 -8.05 2.66
CA ASN A 158 -9.48 -7.49 2.58
C ASN A 158 -9.45 -6.13 1.86
N PHE A 159 -9.38 -6.18 0.53
CA PHE A 159 -9.43 -4.99 -0.34
C PHE A 159 -10.79 -4.28 -0.25
N LEU A 160 -11.86 -5.05 -0.05
CA LEU A 160 -13.21 -4.54 0.07
C LEU A 160 -13.37 -3.64 1.29
N PHE A 161 -12.88 -4.06 2.47
CA PHE A 161 -12.89 -3.23 3.68
C PHE A 161 -12.17 -1.89 3.47
N VAL A 162 -11.02 -1.89 2.80
CA VAL A 162 -10.27 -0.65 2.49
C VAL A 162 -11.11 0.29 1.63
N LEU A 163 -11.77 -0.25 0.61
CA LEU A 163 -12.67 0.50 -0.27
C LEU A 163 -13.86 1.08 0.51
N GLN A 164 -14.57 0.22 1.25
CA GLN A 164 -15.79 0.58 1.96
C GLN A 164 -15.52 1.59 3.06
N LEU A 165 -14.44 1.41 3.84
CA LEU A 165 -14.03 2.38 4.85
C LEU A 165 -13.72 3.72 4.20
N CYS A 166 -12.90 3.75 3.15
CA CYS A 166 -12.59 5.01 2.46
C CYS A 166 -13.84 5.68 1.86
N SER A 167 -14.74 4.91 1.23
CA SER A 167 -15.97 5.42 0.65
C SER A 167 -16.89 5.99 1.73
N TRP A 168 -17.06 5.28 2.85
CA TRP A 168 -17.90 5.73 3.95
C TRP A 168 -17.35 7.03 4.57
N LEU A 169 -16.03 7.15 4.72
CA LEU A 169 -15.42 8.40 5.16
C LEU A 169 -15.62 9.54 4.15
N THR A 170 -15.60 9.23 2.85
CA THR A 170 -15.89 10.21 1.81
C THR A 170 -17.35 10.69 1.86
N ASP A 171 -18.30 9.76 2.09
CA ASP A 171 -19.73 10.10 2.26
C ASP A 171 -19.97 11.01 3.47
N LEU A 172 -19.12 10.90 4.50
CA LEU A 172 -19.13 11.73 5.70
C LEU A 172 -18.31 13.03 5.54
N GLY A 173 -17.92 13.39 4.32
CA GLY A 173 -17.28 14.68 4.02
C GLY A 173 -15.76 14.71 4.08
N SER A 174 -15.08 13.57 4.26
CA SER A 174 -13.61 13.56 4.29
C SER A 174 -12.98 13.37 2.92
N VAL A 175 -11.77 13.93 2.76
CA VAL A 175 -11.01 13.83 1.52
C VAL A 175 -9.77 12.98 1.73
N THR A 176 -9.75 11.82 1.09
CA THR A 176 -8.58 10.93 1.10
C THR A 176 -7.41 11.56 0.33
N ASP A 177 -6.20 11.53 0.90
CA ASP A 177 -4.97 11.95 0.23
C ASP A 177 -4.47 10.85 -0.72
N GLN A 178 -4.30 9.65 -0.17
CA GLN A 178 -3.69 8.52 -0.85
C GLN A 178 -4.19 7.21 -0.25
N ILE A 179 -4.40 6.22 -1.12
CA ILE A 179 -4.53 4.82 -0.72
C ILE A 179 -3.32 4.05 -1.24
N LEU A 180 -2.72 3.26 -0.36
CA LEU A 180 -1.73 2.25 -0.71
C LEU A 180 -2.41 0.89 -0.50
N TYR A 181 -2.77 0.22 -1.59
CA TYR A 181 -3.23 -1.15 -1.60
C TYR A 181 -2.04 -2.11 -1.54
N ASN A 182 -2.24 -3.24 -0.86
CA ASN A 182 -1.25 -4.30 -0.73
C ASN A 182 -1.13 -5.10 -2.04
N HIS A 183 -0.57 -4.48 -3.08
CA HIS A 183 -0.49 -5.04 -4.42
C HIS A 183 0.89 -4.77 -5.06
N PRO A 184 1.46 -5.72 -5.85
CA PRO A 184 2.74 -5.54 -6.50
C PRO A 184 2.85 -4.26 -7.34
N ASN A 185 1.80 -3.88 -8.09
CA ASN A 185 1.88 -2.66 -8.93
C ASN A 185 2.09 -1.36 -8.13
N GLN A 186 1.76 -1.31 -6.83
CA GLN A 186 2.03 -0.13 -6.00
C GLN A 186 3.32 -0.22 -5.20
N HIS A 187 3.80 -1.43 -4.89
CA HIS A 187 4.95 -1.64 -4.01
C HIS A 187 6.22 -2.15 -4.71
N ALA A 188 6.09 -2.62 -5.95
CA ALA A 188 7.13 -3.24 -6.76
C ALA A 188 7.05 -2.80 -8.24
N ALA A 189 6.61 -1.56 -8.50
CA ALA A 189 6.39 -1.04 -9.86
C ALA A 189 7.60 -1.15 -10.81
N SER A 190 8.83 -1.23 -10.29
CA SER A 190 10.05 -1.24 -11.12
C SER A 190 10.71 -2.61 -11.33
N ASP A 191 10.63 -3.50 -10.33
CA ASP A 191 11.38 -4.75 -10.29
C ASP A 191 10.37 -5.92 -10.16
N PRO A 192 10.24 -6.80 -11.17
CA PRO A 192 9.22 -7.84 -11.20
C PRO A 192 9.45 -8.95 -10.18
N ASN A 193 10.62 -8.98 -9.56
CA ASN A 193 11.04 -10.01 -8.59
C ASN A 193 11.20 -9.43 -7.17
N TYR A 194 10.66 -8.23 -6.89
CA TYR A 194 10.77 -7.63 -5.57
C TYR A 194 9.77 -8.25 -4.57
N ASN A 195 10.24 -9.26 -3.84
CA ASN A 195 9.45 -9.99 -2.83
C ASN A 195 8.91 -9.13 -1.67
N GLY A 196 9.46 -7.93 -1.46
CA GLY A 196 9.05 -7.02 -0.38
C GLY A 196 7.76 -6.26 -0.64
N TRP A 197 6.94 -6.66 -1.61
CA TRP A 197 5.73 -5.92 -1.99
C TRP A 197 4.58 -6.04 -0.97
N LYS A 198 4.56 -7.09 -0.15
CA LYS A 198 3.52 -7.36 0.86
C LYS A 198 3.64 -6.45 2.10
N LYS A 199 3.35 -5.16 1.94
CA LYS A 199 3.54 -4.12 2.99
C LYS A 199 2.27 -3.79 3.78
N GLY A 200 1.11 -4.31 3.38
CA GLY A 200 -0.19 -3.97 3.93
C GLY A 200 -0.82 -2.74 3.29
N PHE A 201 -2.02 -2.39 3.75
CA PHE A 201 -2.81 -1.30 3.19
C PHE A 201 -2.68 -0.04 4.03
N LYS A 202 -2.74 1.13 3.39
CA LYS A 202 -2.78 2.43 4.06
C LYS A 202 -3.83 3.33 3.45
N ILE A 203 -4.68 3.93 4.27
CA ILE A 203 -5.55 5.04 3.88
C ILE A 203 -5.02 6.29 4.58
N ARG A 204 -4.71 7.33 3.83
CA ARG A 204 -4.08 8.55 4.35
C ARG A 204 -4.98 9.74 4.16
N PHE A 205 -5.06 10.56 5.21
CA PHE A 205 -5.78 11.82 5.25
C PHE A 205 -4.83 12.91 5.72
N LEU A 206 -4.94 14.12 5.20
CA LEU A 206 -4.31 15.25 5.87
C LEU A 206 -4.91 15.40 7.26
N VAL A 207 -4.10 15.78 8.25
CA VAL A 207 -4.53 15.85 9.65
C VAL A 207 -5.72 16.79 9.82
N LYS A 208 -5.69 18.00 9.25
CA LYS A 208 -6.84 18.93 9.33
C LYS A 208 -8.11 18.37 8.67
N SER A 209 -8.00 17.71 7.51
CA SER A 209 -9.17 17.09 6.87
C SER A 209 -9.75 15.95 7.70
N PHE A 210 -8.90 15.18 8.40
CA PHE A 210 -9.36 14.14 9.31
C PHE A 210 -10.09 14.75 10.52
N LEU A 211 -9.51 15.76 11.17
CA LEU A 211 -10.06 16.38 12.37
C LEU A 211 -11.31 17.23 12.13
N ALA A 212 -11.56 17.65 10.89
CA ALA A 212 -12.80 18.35 10.54
C ALA A 212 -14.05 17.48 10.76
N ASN A 213 -13.93 16.15 10.60
CA ASN A 213 -15.07 15.24 10.62
C ASN A 213 -14.92 14.10 11.65
N TYR A 214 -13.72 13.84 12.16
CA TYR A 214 -13.45 12.69 13.02
C TYR A 214 -12.59 13.04 14.23
N SER A 215 -12.65 12.16 15.23
CA SER A 215 -11.86 12.24 16.44
C SER A 215 -11.32 10.86 16.85
N PHE A 216 -10.49 10.85 17.88
CA PHE A 216 -10.09 9.64 18.59
C PHE A 216 -10.81 9.60 19.94
N ALA A 217 -11.23 8.41 20.39
CA ALA A 217 -11.79 8.29 21.74
C ALA A 217 -10.67 8.23 22.79
N LEU A 218 -9.49 7.71 22.40
CA LEU A 218 -8.30 7.68 23.24
C LEU A 218 -7.63 9.07 23.31
N GLN A 219 -7.52 9.63 24.52
CA GLN A 219 -7.03 11.00 24.72
C GLN A 219 -5.58 11.15 24.26
N ALA A 220 -4.76 10.12 24.44
CA ALA A 220 -3.37 10.14 24.00
C ALA A 220 -3.25 10.41 22.49
N LYS A 221 -4.06 9.73 21.66
CA LYS A 221 -4.09 9.96 20.20
C LYS A 221 -4.68 11.32 19.86
N SER A 222 -5.73 11.76 20.55
CA SER A 222 -6.32 13.09 20.39
C SER A 222 -5.30 14.21 20.64
N HIS A 223 -4.50 14.10 21.69
CA HIS A 223 -3.44 15.08 21.97
C HIS A 223 -2.32 15.06 20.92
N ASP A 224 -1.90 13.87 20.48
CA ASP A 224 -0.87 13.75 19.43
C ASP A 224 -1.33 14.39 18.12
N VAL A 225 -2.55 14.08 17.67
CA VAL A 225 -3.05 14.58 16.39
C VAL A 225 -3.24 16.10 16.43
N ILE A 226 -3.72 16.69 17.54
CA ILE A 226 -3.82 18.14 17.72
C ILE A 226 -2.43 18.81 17.70
N TYR A 227 -1.43 18.18 18.31
CA TYR A 227 -0.06 18.71 18.26
C TYR A 227 0.51 18.71 16.84
N ILE A 228 0.22 17.68 16.05
CA ILE A 228 0.65 17.58 14.65
C ILE A 228 -0.14 18.53 13.75
N GLU A 229 -1.44 18.71 14.02
CA GLU A 229 -2.34 19.61 13.29
C GLU A 229 -1.80 21.04 13.24
N LYS A 230 -1.27 21.55 14.35
CA LYS A 230 -0.62 22.87 14.45
C LYS A 230 0.56 23.08 13.49
N LYS A 231 1.16 22.00 12.97
CA LYS A 231 2.28 22.04 12.01
C LYS A 231 1.82 21.98 10.55
N GLN A 232 0.52 21.79 10.30
CA GLN A 232 -0.01 21.67 8.96
C GLN A 232 -0.32 23.04 8.36
N ASN A 233 0.41 23.38 7.31
CA ASN A 233 0.19 24.60 6.51
C ASN A 233 -0.55 24.32 5.20
N LYS A 234 -0.54 23.06 4.75
CA LYS A 234 -1.21 22.66 3.50
C LYS A 234 -2.62 22.18 3.79
N GLU A 235 -3.63 22.82 3.24
CA GLU A 235 -5.03 22.55 3.57
C GLU A 235 -5.82 21.94 2.40
N GLU A 236 -5.42 22.23 1.16
CA GLU A 236 -6.23 21.85 0.00
C GLU A 236 -6.10 20.37 -0.40
N GLN A 237 -7.25 19.72 -0.52
CA GLN A 237 -7.41 18.45 -1.20
C GLN A 237 -8.67 18.47 -2.08
N VAL A 238 -8.53 18.03 -3.33
CA VAL A 238 -9.64 17.92 -4.27
C VAL A 238 -10.39 16.61 -4.02
N PRO A 239 -11.73 16.60 -3.86
CA PRO A 239 -12.50 15.36 -3.70
C PRO A 239 -12.19 14.31 -4.77
N CYS A 240 -12.32 13.02 -4.43
CA CYS A 240 -11.93 11.91 -5.31
C CYS A 240 -12.57 11.98 -6.71
N HIS A 241 -13.86 12.29 -6.79
CA HIS A 241 -14.61 12.34 -8.05
C HIS A 241 -14.20 13.51 -8.96
N LEU A 242 -13.62 14.59 -8.40
CA LEU A 242 -13.10 15.75 -9.16
C LEU A 242 -11.60 15.65 -9.42
N ARG A 243 -10.95 14.58 -8.96
CA ARG A 243 -9.49 14.52 -8.91
C ARG A 243 -8.91 14.18 -10.28
N LYS A 244 -8.16 15.14 -10.83
CA LYS A 244 -7.30 14.91 -11.99
C LYS A 244 -6.15 13.97 -11.65
N LEU A 245 -5.94 12.95 -12.47
CA LEU A 245 -4.84 12.01 -12.28
C LEU A 245 -3.57 12.59 -12.89
N ARG A 246 -2.56 12.81 -12.04
CA ARG A 246 -1.20 13.05 -12.55
C ARG A 246 -0.74 11.82 -13.31
N GLN A 247 -0.07 12.03 -14.45
CA GLN A 247 0.47 10.95 -15.27
C GLN A 247 1.27 9.99 -14.39
N PRO A 248 0.84 8.72 -14.23
CA PRO A 248 1.55 7.76 -13.43
C PRO A 248 2.83 7.34 -14.15
N SER A 249 3.80 6.90 -13.36
CA SER A 249 4.95 6.19 -13.91
C SER A 249 4.52 4.85 -14.49
N SER A 250 5.21 4.40 -15.53
CA SER A 250 5.08 3.03 -16.00
C SER A 250 5.41 2.02 -14.92
N ILE A 251 4.75 0.86 -15.00
CA ILE A 251 4.86 -0.25 -14.06
C ILE A 251 5.30 -1.51 -14.80
N THR A 252 6.03 -2.37 -14.09
CA THR A 252 6.40 -3.69 -14.57
C THR A 252 5.34 -4.72 -14.19
N ILE A 253 5.14 -5.73 -15.03
CA ILE A 253 4.40 -6.94 -14.68
C ILE A 253 5.21 -7.78 -13.68
N HIS A 254 4.71 -7.86 -12.45
CA HIS A 254 5.39 -8.57 -11.38
C HIS A 254 5.13 -10.08 -11.42
N ALA A 255 6.06 -10.92 -10.96
CA ALA A 255 5.88 -12.37 -10.95
C ALA A 255 4.65 -12.80 -10.11
N ASP A 256 4.46 -12.15 -8.96
CA ASP A 256 3.30 -12.36 -8.07
C ASP A 256 2.00 -11.66 -8.50
N GLN A 257 1.89 -11.15 -9.74
CA GLN A 257 0.67 -10.50 -10.22
C GLN A 257 -0.56 -11.41 -10.12
N ASN A 258 -0.37 -12.72 -10.35
CA ASN A 258 -1.41 -13.75 -10.25
C ASN A 258 -1.34 -14.53 -8.92
N SER A 259 -0.77 -13.94 -7.86
CA SER A 259 -0.64 -14.62 -6.57
C SER A 259 -2.01 -14.98 -5.98
N ARG A 260 -2.12 -16.20 -5.44
CA ARG A 260 -3.31 -16.67 -4.68
C ARG A 260 -3.56 -15.86 -3.41
N GLU A 261 -2.60 -15.05 -2.98
CA GLU A 261 -2.77 -14.14 -1.84
C GLU A 261 -3.52 -12.86 -2.19
N LEU A 262 -3.71 -12.57 -3.48
CA LEU A 262 -4.56 -11.49 -3.95
C LEU A 262 -6.00 -12.01 -4.13
N PRO A 263 -7.04 -11.24 -3.76
CA PRO A 263 -8.41 -11.63 -4.03
C PRO A 263 -8.73 -11.51 -5.54
N GLU A 264 -9.75 -12.23 -6.01
CA GLU A 264 -10.02 -12.43 -7.44
C GLU A 264 -10.27 -11.12 -8.19
N GLU A 265 -10.83 -10.12 -7.51
CA GLU A 265 -11.17 -8.82 -8.06
C GLU A 265 -9.94 -8.02 -8.51
N VAL A 266 -8.76 -8.32 -7.96
CA VAL A 266 -7.48 -7.64 -8.28
C VAL A 266 -6.39 -8.60 -8.75
N ARG A 267 -6.55 -9.91 -8.55
CA ARG A 267 -5.59 -10.92 -9.00
C ARG A 267 -5.48 -10.92 -10.52
N ASN A 268 -4.25 -11.03 -11.03
CA ASN A 268 -3.94 -11.06 -12.46
C ASN A 268 -4.38 -9.80 -13.24
N LYS A 269 -4.59 -8.68 -12.53
CA LYS A 269 -5.00 -7.39 -13.12
C LYS A 269 -3.98 -6.30 -12.87
N ILE A 270 -3.75 -5.43 -13.85
CA ILE A 270 -2.74 -4.37 -13.83
C ILE A 270 -3.35 -3.05 -13.37
N PHE A 271 -2.71 -2.38 -12.40
CA PHE A 271 -3.19 -1.11 -11.85
C PHE A 271 -2.10 -0.03 -11.83
N PHE A 272 -2.41 1.13 -12.41
CA PHE A 272 -1.45 2.26 -12.52
C PHE A 272 -1.54 3.27 -11.38
N HIS A 273 -2.68 3.34 -10.69
CA HIS A 273 -2.95 4.33 -9.65
C HIS A 273 -3.96 3.79 -8.64
N TYR A 274 -4.01 4.32 -7.41
CA TYR A 274 -4.95 3.80 -6.40
C TYR A 274 -6.42 3.99 -6.79
N HIS A 275 -6.76 5.08 -7.47
CA HIS A 275 -8.10 5.27 -8.05
C HIS A 275 -8.48 4.21 -9.09
N HIS A 276 -7.50 3.57 -9.75
CA HIS A 276 -7.75 2.46 -10.68
C HIS A 276 -8.29 1.25 -9.90
N PHE A 277 -7.69 0.92 -8.74
CA PHE A 277 -8.27 -0.07 -7.83
C PHE A 277 -9.67 0.33 -7.39
N CYS A 278 -9.88 1.59 -7.02
CA CYS A 278 -11.20 2.07 -6.60
C CYS A 278 -12.26 1.89 -7.70
N ALA A 279 -11.94 2.19 -8.96
CA ALA A 279 -12.86 2.02 -10.08
C ALA A 279 -13.18 0.53 -10.33
N VAL A 280 -12.16 -0.34 -10.33
CA VAL A 280 -12.34 -1.79 -10.53
C VAL A 280 -13.12 -2.44 -9.39
N LEU A 281 -12.93 -1.97 -8.15
CA LEU A 281 -13.65 -2.47 -6.98
C LEU A 281 -15.05 -1.83 -6.81
N GLY A 282 -15.48 -0.95 -7.72
CA GLY A 282 -16.83 -0.38 -7.71
C GLY A 282 -17.05 0.78 -6.73
N CYS A 283 -16.02 1.58 -6.42
CA CYS A 283 -16.18 2.76 -5.58
C CYS A 283 -17.08 3.82 -6.26
N PRO A 284 -18.14 4.31 -5.59
CA PRO A 284 -19.01 5.34 -6.14
C PRO A 284 -18.30 6.70 -6.34
N HIS A 285 -17.19 6.92 -5.64
CA HIS A 285 -16.42 8.17 -5.69
C HIS A 285 -15.20 8.12 -6.61
N ALA A 286 -14.96 7.02 -7.32
CA ALA A 286 -13.82 6.91 -8.21
C ALA A 286 -13.93 7.91 -9.37
N PRO A 287 -12.84 8.60 -9.78
CA PRO A 287 -12.83 9.45 -10.96
C PRO A 287 -12.79 8.58 -12.23
N VAL A 288 -13.92 7.95 -12.57
CA VAL A 288 -14.04 6.92 -13.61
C VAL A 288 -13.50 7.40 -14.96
N LYS A 289 -13.89 8.61 -15.41
CA LYS A 289 -13.43 9.17 -16.69
C LYS A 289 -11.91 9.27 -16.80
N GLU A 290 -11.24 9.66 -15.71
CA GLU A 290 -9.78 9.74 -15.68
C GLU A 290 -9.13 8.35 -15.75
N ILE A 291 -9.81 7.31 -15.23
CA ILE A 291 -9.36 5.92 -15.31
C ILE A 291 -9.54 5.36 -16.72
N GLU A 292 -10.64 5.66 -17.40
CA GLU A 292 -10.86 5.30 -18.80
C GLU A 292 -9.74 5.89 -19.68
N GLU A 293 -9.46 7.18 -19.56
CA GLU A 293 -8.36 7.84 -20.28
C GLU A 293 -7.00 7.19 -19.98
N LEU A 294 -6.78 6.79 -18.73
CA LEU A 294 -5.55 6.15 -18.30
C LEU A 294 -5.36 4.76 -18.92
N ILE A 295 -6.44 3.98 -19.02
CA ILE A 295 -6.44 2.64 -19.63
C ILE A 295 -6.19 2.71 -21.13
N LEU A 296 -6.75 3.72 -21.81
CA LEU A 296 -6.48 3.95 -23.24
C LEU A 296 -4.99 4.17 -23.51
N ARG A 297 -4.25 4.73 -22.53
CA ARG A 297 -2.80 4.98 -22.63
C ARG A 297 -1.92 3.81 -22.14
N ARG A 298 -2.47 2.61 -21.91
CA ARG A 298 -1.75 1.46 -21.32
C ARG A 298 -0.42 1.12 -22.00
N HIS A 299 -0.31 1.30 -23.32
CA HIS A 299 0.91 1.06 -24.08
C HIS A 299 2.09 1.93 -23.63
N THR A 300 1.81 3.08 -23.01
CA THR A 300 2.83 4.00 -22.46
C THR A 300 3.13 3.74 -20.98
N LEU A 301 2.43 2.78 -20.35
CA LEU A 301 2.42 2.58 -18.90
C LEU A 301 2.79 1.16 -18.47
N ILE A 302 2.76 0.18 -19.37
CA ILE A 302 3.08 -1.21 -19.06
C ILE A 302 4.48 -1.54 -19.55
N ASN A 303 5.27 -2.16 -18.69
CA ASN A 303 6.49 -2.86 -19.04
C ASN A 303 6.32 -4.36 -18.73
N PHE A 304 6.48 -5.22 -19.73
CA PHE A 304 6.57 -6.67 -19.53
C PHE A 304 7.94 -7.07 -18.95
N PHE A 305 8.96 -6.24 -19.19
CA PHE A 305 10.30 -6.43 -18.66
C PHE A 305 10.55 -5.51 -17.45
N PRO A 306 11.59 -5.76 -16.63
CA PRO A 306 11.93 -4.85 -15.55
C PRO A 306 12.15 -3.43 -16.05
N LYS A 307 11.43 -2.46 -15.46
CA LYS A 307 11.81 -1.05 -15.59
C LYS A 307 13.21 -0.82 -15.03
N LEU A 308 13.50 -1.44 -13.88
CA LEU A 308 14.83 -1.55 -13.31
C LEU A 308 14.89 -2.69 -12.31
N SER A 309 15.66 -3.73 -12.62
CA SER A 309 16.08 -4.76 -11.67
C SER A 309 17.58 -4.70 -11.47
N LYS A 310 18.03 -4.83 -10.22
CA LYS A 310 19.46 -4.76 -9.84
C LYS A 310 19.83 -6.04 -9.12
N GLY A 311 21.02 -6.56 -9.39
CA GLY A 311 21.49 -7.80 -8.78
C GLY A 311 22.84 -8.24 -9.33
N LEU A 312 23.13 -9.53 -9.18
CA LEU A 312 24.32 -10.16 -9.75
C LEU A 312 24.13 -10.39 -11.25
N SER A 313 25.22 -10.23 -12.00
CA SER A 313 25.28 -10.42 -13.45
C SER A 313 24.75 -11.78 -13.89
N ILE A 314 25.16 -12.85 -13.20
CA ILE A 314 24.73 -14.22 -13.50
C ILE A 314 23.21 -14.40 -13.37
N ASN A 315 22.62 -13.92 -12.27
CA ASN A 315 21.18 -14.05 -12.02
C ASN A 315 20.35 -13.22 -13.02
N LEU A 316 20.82 -12.03 -13.38
CA LEU A 316 20.11 -11.18 -14.35
C LEU A 316 20.26 -11.69 -15.79
N LEU A 317 21.39 -12.31 -16.13
CA LEU A 317 21.58 -12.98 -17.41
C LEU A 317 20.67 -14.21 -17.54
N GLU A 318 20.58 -15.04 -16.50
CA GLU A 318 19.62 -16.14 -16.44
C GLU A 318 18.19 -15.63 -16.60
N GLY A 319 17.83 -14.54 -15.91
CA GLY A 319 16.53 -13.89 -16.07
C GLY A 319 16.26 -13.41 -17.50
N LEU A 320 17.26 -12.82 -18.17
CA LEU A 320 17.15 -12.40 -19.57
C LEU A 320 16.97 -13.60 -20.52
N ASN A 321 17.71 -14.69 -20.30
CA ASN A 321 17.58 -15.92 -21.07
C ASN A 321 16.19 -16.54 -20.92
N ASN A 322 15.66 -16.62 -19.69
CA ASN A 322 14.31 -17.13 -19.42
C ASN A 322 13.25 -16.30 -20.16
N ILE A 323 13.42 -14.97 -20.22
CA ILE A 323 12.54 -14.08 -20.99
C ILE A 323 12.64 -14.38 -22.49
N LYS A 324 13.87 -14.51 -23.02
CA LYS A 324 14.14 -14.84 -24.42
C LYS A 324 13.49 -16.16 -24.81
N GLU A 325 13.73 -17.22 -24.07
CA GLU A 325 13.19 -18.55 -24.34
C GLU A 325 11.66 -18.58 -24.29
N LYS A 326 11.07 -17.91 -23.31
CA LYS A 326 9.62 -17.89 -23.13
C LYS A 326 8.88 -17.11 -24.23
N TYR A 327 9.41 -15.95 -24.62
CA TYR A 327 8.65 -15.01 -25.46
C TYR A 327 9.24 -14.82 -26.87
N PHE A 328 10.55 -15.00 -27.03
CA PHE A 328 11.28 -14.75 -28.27
C PHE A 328 12.30 -15.87 -28.58
N PRO A 329 11.88 -17.15 -28.65
CA PRO A 329 12.81 -18.29 -28.72
C PRO A 329 13.68 -18.30 -29.98
N LYS A 330 13.23 -17.63 -31.05
CA LYS A 330 13.95 -17.50 -32.32
C LYS A 330 14.95 -16.33 -32.35
N SER A 331 14.97 -15.49 -31.31
CA SER A 331 15.88 -14.34 -31.23
C SER A 331 17.18 -14.74 -30.53
N ASP A 332 18.29 -14.18 -31.02
CA ASP A 332 19.59 -14.29 -30.36
C ASP A 332 19.85 -13.13 -29.40
N LEU A 333 20.86 -13.28 -28.56
CA LEU A 333 21.33 -12.18 -27.72
C LEU A 333 22.34 -11.34 -28.49
N PHE A 334 22.03 -10.06 -28.66
CA PHE A 334 22.95 -9.08 -29.19
C PHE A 334 23.74 -8.43 -28.06
N THR A 335 25.05 -8.22 -28.27
CA THR A 335 25.94 -7.63 -27.27
C THR A 335 26.81 -6.55 -27.89
N LYS A 336 26.92 -5.41 -27.22
CA LYS A 336 27.78 -4.29 -27.62
C LYS A 336 28.47 -3.66 -26.41
N ASN A 337 29.71 -3.24 -26.57
CA ASN A 337 30.42 -2.41 -25.60
C ASN A 337 30.09 -0.93 -25.83
N ILE A 338 29.68 -0.23 -24.78
CA ILE A 338 29.21 1.16 -24.84
C ILE A 338 29.82 1.93 -23.67
N THR A 339 30.21 3.19 -23.90
CA THR A 339 30.68 4.05 -22.79
C THR A 339 29.52 4.50 -21.91
N VAL A 340 29.79 4.72 -20.62
CA VAL A 340 28.80 5.26 -19.67
C VAL A 340 28.23 6.59 -20.18
N ASN A 341 29.07 7.46 -20.74
CA ASN A 341 28.63 8.72 -21.33
C ASN A 341 27.63 8.51 -22.47
N GLU A 342 27.91 7.60 -23.40
CA GLU A 342 27.01 7.29 -24.51
C GLU A 342 25.66 6.76 -24.01
N LEU A 343 25.64 5.85 -23.02
CA LEU A 343 24.40 5.34 -22.43
C LEU A 343 23.51 6.42 -21.79
N ILE A 344 24.11 7.50 -21.27
CA ILE A 344 23.39 8.56 -20.56
C ILE A 344 22.92 9.66 -21.51
N THR A 345 23.67 9.93 -22.57
CA THR A 345 23.47 11.10 -23.44
C THR A 345 22.85 10.77 -24.79
N ASN A 346 23.00 9.54 -25.29
CA ASN A 346 22.44 9.16 -26.58
C ASN A 346 20.91 9.06 -26.51
N ASP A 347 20.24 9.71 -27.45
CA ASP A 347 18.77 9.74 -27.54
C ASP A 347 18.13 8.35 -27.67
N ALA A 348 18.85 7.38 -28.24
CA ALA A 348 18.40 5.99 -28.32
C ALA A 348 18.06 5.39 -26.95
N PHE A 349 18.74 5.84 -25.88
CA PHE A 349 18.57 5.31 -24.52
C PHE A 349 17.71 6.20 -23.62
N LYS A 350 17.26 7.36 -24.10
CA LYS A 350 16.53 8.37 -23.31
C LYS A 350 15.26 7.84 -22.65
N ASN A 351 14.60 6.86 -23.28
CA ASN A 351 13.36 6.28 -22.78
C ASN A 351 13.58 5.13 -21.76
N TYR A 352 14.84 4.75 -21.47
CA TYR A 352 15.18 3.76 -20.46
C TYR A 352 15.38 4.43 -19.10
N SER A 353 14.28 4.62 -18.38
CA SER A 353 14.25 5.34 -17.09
C SER A 353 15.17 4.76 -16.00
N GLY A 354 15.65 3.53 -16.13
CA GLY A 354 16.49 2.84 -15.14
C GLY A 354 18.01 3.08 -15.28
N ILE A 355 18.50 3.58 -16.41
CA ILE A 355 19.95 3.57 -16.74
C ILE A 355 20.79 4.30 -15.70
N ARG A 356 20.50 5.59 -15.43
CA ARG A 356 21.28 6.40 -14.49
C ARG A 356 21.34 5.76 -13.09
N GLN A 357 20.19 5.25 -12.62
CA GLN A 357 20.09 4.63 -11.30
C GLN A 357 20.74 3.23 -11.23
N GLY A 358 20.78 2.52 -12.36
CA GLY A 358 21.47 1.24 -12.52
C GLY A 358 22.99 1.41 -12.55
N LEU A 359 23.49 2.35 -13.35
CA LEU A 359 24.92 2.69 -13.45
C LEU A 359 25.47 3.13 -12.09
N ALA A 360 24.75 4.01 -11.39
CA ALA A 360 25.15 4.41 -10.04
C ALA A 360 25.14 3.24 -9.03
N TYR A 361 24.32 2.20 -9.24
CA TYR A 361 24.37 0.99 -8.42
C TYR A 361 25.60 0.12 -8.71
N ILE A 362 25.98 -0.01 -9.98
CA ILE A 362 27.17 -0.77 -10.38
C ILE A 362 28.44 -0.10 -9.81
N PHE A 363 28.58 1.21 -10.01
CA PHE A 363 29.82 1.94 -9.71
C PHE A 363 29.92 2.49 -8.28
N ALA A 364 28.87 2.41 -7.47
CA ALA A 364 28.96 2.86 -6.08
C ALA A 364 29.93 2.01 -5.27
N GLU A 365 30.80 2.65 -4.50
CA GLU A 365 31.70 1.95 -3.58
C GLU A 365 30.92 1.16 -2.52
N THR A 366 29.91 1.80 -1.92
CA THR A 366 29.09 1.21 -0.85
C THR A 366 27.60 1.24 -1.18
N LEU A 367 26.90 0.21 -0.68
CA LEU A 367 25.46 0.04 -0.87
C LEU A 367 24.73 -0.11 0.47
N LYS A 368 23.50 0.39 0.52
CA LYS A 368 22.49 0.06 1.54
C LYS A 368 21.40 -0.78 0.87
N GLY A 369 21.55 -2.10 0.90
CA GLY A 369 20.74 -3.01 0.08
C GLY A 369 21.04 -2.80 -1.41
N LYS A 370 20.02 -2.52 -2.24
CA LYS A 370 20.17 -2.23 -3.69
C LYS A 370 20.36 -0.73 -4.00
N ARG A 371 20.55 0.11 -2.98
CA ARG A 371 20.68 1.57 -3.13
C ARG A 371 22.12 2.01 -2.92
N HIS A 372 22.64 2.83 -3.84
CA HIS A 372 23.94 3.46 -3.68
C HIS A 372 23.93 4.48 -2.53
N SER A 373 25.07 4.59 -1.84
CA SER A 373 25.34 5.70 -0.91
C SER A 373 25.83 6.92 -1.69
N GLY A 374 25.57 8.13 -1.20
CA GLY A 374 26.05 9.37 -1.83
C GLY A 374 25.24 9.86 -3.04
N SER A 375 25.75 10.91 -3.68
CA SER A 375 25.12 11.57 -4.83
C SER A 375 25.22 10.70 -6.09
N MET A 376 24.07 10.40 -6.70
CA MET A 376 24.01 9.66 -7.96
C MET A 376 24.81 10.37 -9.06
N GLN A 377 24.69 11.69 -9.16
CA GLN A 377 25.35 12.47 -10.20
C GLN A 377 26.88 12.40 -10.05
N ALA A 378 27.39 12.57 -8.83
CA ALA A 378 28.83 12.49 -8.57
C ALA A 378 29.41 11.11 -8.91
N ILE A 379 28.68 10.02 -8.63
CA ILE A 379 29.10 8.66 -9.01
C ILE A 379 29.19 8.54 -10.54
N LEU A 380 28.20 9.06 -11.28
CA LEU A 380 28.18 8.97 -12.73
C LEU A 380 29.29 9.80 -13.38
N ASP A 381 29.52 11.02 -12.90
CA ASP A 381 30.54 11.94 -13.44
C ASP A 381 31.95 11.34 -13.36
N LEU A 382 32.26 10.64 -12.27
CA LEU A 382 33.54 9.93 -12.08
C LEU A 382 33.75 8.75 -13.04
N HIS A 383 32.67 8.22 -13.64
CA HIS A 383 32.70 6.97 -14.40
C HIS A 383 32.28 7.14 -15.87
N LEU A 384 32.13 8.36 -16.38
CA LEU A 384 31.65 8.64 -17.75
C LEU A 384 32.47 7.95 -18.85
N THR A 385 33.78 7.77 -18.65
CA THR A 385 34.70 7.16 -19.61
C THR A 385 34.76 5.63 -19.49
N LYS A 386 34.15 5.03 -18.47
CA LYS A 386 34.12 3.58 -18.31
C LYS A 386 33.30 2.95 -19.42
N VAL A 387 33.74 1.78 -19.86
CA VAL A 387 33.03 0.95 -20.85
C VAL A 387 32.23 -0.11 -20.09
N VAL A 388 30.98 -0.29 -20.48
CA VAL A 388 30.11 -1.35 -19.99
C VAL A 388 29.67 -2.23 -21.15
N LYS A 389 29.37 -3.49 -20.85
CA LYS A 389 28.81 -4.44 -21.79
C LYS A 389 27.30 -4.37 -21.71
N VAL A 390 26.65 -4.17 -22.86
CA VAL A 390 25.21 -4.07 -22.99
C VAL A 390 24.71 -5.25 -23.81
N THR A 391 23.86 -6.07 -23.22
CA THR A 391 23.26 -7.25 -23.86
C THR A 391 21.74 -7.06 -23.97
N SER A 392 21.16 -7.39 -25.12
CA SER A 392 19.72 -7.30 -25.39
C SER A 392 19.23 -8.49 -26.20
N ILE A 393 17.90 -8.66 -26.26
CA ILE A 393 17.25 -9.68 -27.08
C ILE A 393 17.02 -9.10 -28.47
N GLY A 394 17.48 -9.82 -29.50
CA GLY A 394 17.42 -9.40 -30.89
C GLY A 394 18.46 -8.34 -31.25
N GLU A 395 18.60 -8.06 -32.54
CA GLU A 395 19.56 -7.08 -33.05
C GLU A 395 19.14 -5.63 -32.72
N GLY A 396 20.12 -4.74 -32.57
CA GLY A 396 19.87 -3.30 -32.50
C GLY A 396 19.44 -2.74 -31.15
N LEU A 397 19.62 -3.48 -30.04
CA LEU A 397 19.29 -3.02 -28.67
C LEU A 397 17.83 -2.55 -28.51
N VAL A 398 16.90 -3.19 -29.23
CA VAL A 398 15.47 -2.81 -29.28
C VAL A 398 14.60 -3.48 -28.20
N GLY A 399 15.24 -4.16 -27.25
CA GLY A 399 14.60 -4.91 -26.18
C GLY A 399 15.09 -4.48 -24.79
N PRO A 400 14.85 -5.31 -23.76
CA PRO A 400 15.41 -5.05 -22.44
C PRO A 400 16.95 -5.08 -22.51
N LEU A 401 17.59 -4.20 -21.75
CA LEU A 401 19.04 -4.02 -21.71
C LEU A 401 19.58 -4.56 -20.38
N LEU A 402 20.41 -5.58 -20.48
CA LEU A 402 21.28 -6.04 -19.39
C LEU A 402 22.62 -5.31 -19.49
N ILE A 403 22.97 -4.58 -18.45
CA ILE A 403 24.24 -3.84 -18.36
C ILE A 403 25.13 -4.54 -17.34
N THR A 404 26.32 -4.94 -17.78
CA THR A 404 27.37 -5.54 -16.94
C THR A 404 28.69 -4.80 -17.09
N THR A 405 29.58 -5.00 -16.12
CA THR A 405 30.97 -4.51 -16.16
C THR A 405 31.90 -5.66 -15.82
N GLU A 406 33.15 -5.59 -16.28
CA GLU A 406 34.20 -6.55 -15.90
C GLU A 406 34.72 -6.27 -14.47
N THR A 407 34.51 -5.05 -13.96
CA THR A 407 35.08 -4.61 -12.68
C THR A 407 34.30 -5.09 -11.45
N THR A 408 33.07 -5.56 -11.63
CA THR A 408 32.19 -5.99 -10.53
C THR A 408 31.21 -7.05 -11.00
N GLU A 409 30.79 -7.94 -10.12
CA GLU A 409 29.69 -8.88 -10.38
C GLU A 409 28.30 -8.20 -10.40
N ARG A 410 28.22 -6.90 -10.11
CA ARG A 410 26.96 -6.16 -10.09
C ARG A 410 26.50 -5.84 -11.50
N ALA A 411 25.21 -5.98 -11.71
CA ALA A 411 24.55 -5.69 -12.98
C ALA A 411 23.15 -5.09 -12.74
N PHE A 412 22.58 -4.54 -13.80
CA PHE A 412 21.17 -4.19 -13.82
C PHE A 412 20.53 -4.50 -15.16
N LEU A 413 19.22 -4.78 -15.11
CA LEU A 413 18.35 -5.00 -16.25
C LEU A 413 17.32 -3.87 -16.27
N CYS A 414 17.17 -3.18 -17.39
CA CYS A 414 16.15 -2.15 -17.57
C CYS A 414 15.51 -2.23 -18.95
N SER A 415 14.33 -1.64 -19.09
CA SER A 415 13.57 -1.61 -20.34
C SER A 415 12.86 -0.26 -20.50
N SER A 416 12.45 0.01 -21.74
CA SER A 416 11.54 1.09 -22.06
C SER A 416 10.14 0.58 -22.34
N VAL A 417 9.15 1.41 -22.02
CA VAL A 417 7.78 1.19 -22.48
C VAL A 417 7.71 1.18 -24.00
N ASN A 418 8.53 2.00 -24.68
CA ASN A 418 8.48 2.17 -26.12
C ASN A 418 9.26 1.07 -26.88
N ASP A 419 9.88 0.12 -26.19
CA ASP A 419 10.63 -0.96 -26.83
C ASP A 419 9.70 -1.81 -27.70
N LYS A 420 10.15 -2.15 -28.91
CA LYS A 420 9.35 -2.92 -29.88
C LYS A 420 8.87 -4.24 -29.28
N LEU A 421 9.79 -4.99 -28.65
CA LEU A 421 9.47 -6.25 -27.99
C LEU A 421 8.48 -6.08 -26.83
N ASN A 422 8.53 -4.94 -26.13
CA ASN A 422 7.59 -4.66 -25.05
C ASN A 422 6.17 -4.42 -25.60
N GLN A 423 6.05 -3.62 -26.66
CA GLN A 423 4.76 -3.36 -27.33
C GLN A 423 4.13 -4.64 -27.87
N GLU A 424 4.92 -5.50 -28.53
CA GLU A 424 4.46 -6.82 -28.99
C GLU A 424 3.87 -7.67 -27.85
N LEU A 425 4.48 -7.65 -26.67
CA LEU A 425 3.95 -8.37 -25.50
C LEU A 425 2.71 -7.73 -24.93
N ILE A 426 2.61 -6.41 -24.91
CA ILE A 426 1.39 -5.73 -24.45
C ILE A 426 0.20 -6.12 -25.32
N ASP A 427 0.36 -6.08 -26.63
CA ASP A 427 -0.73 -6.40 -27.56
C ASP A 427 -1.14 -7.88 -27.48
N LYS A 428 -0.14 -8.76 -27.34
CA LYS A 428 -0.38 -10.20 -27.30
C LYS A 428 -0.97 -10.67 -25.98
N TYR A 429 -0.49 -10.15 -24.85
CA TYR A 429 -0.76 -10.71 -23.52
C TYR A 429 -1.59 -9.81 -22.60
N THR A 430 -2.05 -8.65 -23.06
CA THR A 430 -3.02 -7.86 -22.27
C THR A 430 -4.42 -7.91 -22.88
N GLU A 431 -5.42 -7.87 -22.01
CA GLU A 431 -6.83 -7.75 -22.36
C GLU A 431 -7.46 -6.66 -21.51
N VAL A 432 -8.33 -5.86 -22.11
CA VAL A 432 -9.05 -4.80 -21.41
C VAL A 432 -10.52 -5.19 -21.32
N ASP A 433 -11.03 -5.19 -20.11
CA ASP A 433 -12.43 -5.48 -19.77
C ASP A 433 -12.93 -4.38 -18.83
N ASN A 434 -13.68 -3.44 -19.37
CA ASN A 434 -14.12 -2.22 -18.68
C ASN A 434 -12.93 -1.47 -18.06
N TYR A 435 -12.90 -1.31 -16.72
CA TYR A 435 -11.78 -0.68 -16.01
C TYR A 435 -10.64 -1.63 -15.69
N SER A 436 -10.72 -2.92 -16.05
CA SER A 436 -9.69 -3.91 -15.72
C SER A 436 -8.77 -4.17 -16.90
N ILE A 437 -7.46 -4.23 -16.64
CA ILE A 437 -6.47 -4.73 -17.59
C ILE A 437 -5.96 -6.06 -17.08
N ARG A 438 -6.26 -7.16 -17.78
CA ARG A 438 -5.86 -8.53 -17.41
C ARG A 438 -4.64 -8.98 -18.21
N ILE A 439 -3.88 -9.90 -17.63
CA ILE A 439 -2.81 -10.61 -18.34
C ILE A 439 -3.37 -11.96 -18.80
N LYS A 440 -3.22 -12.28 -20.09
CA LYS A 440 -3.70 -13.54 -20.70
C LYS A 440 -2.87 -14.75 -20.30
#